data_AF-K3YVX4-F1
#
_entry.id   AF-K3YVX4-F1
#
_cell.length_a   1.000
_cell.length_b   1.000
_cell.length_c   1.000
_cell.angle_alpha   90.00
_cell.angle_beta   90.00
_cell.angle_gamma   90.00
#
_symmetry.space_group_name_H-M   'P 1'
#
loop_
_entity.id
_entity.type
_entity.pdbx_description
1 polymer ?
#
loop_
_entity_poly.entity_id
_entity_poly.type
_entity_poly.pdbx_seq_one_letter_code
_entity_poly.pdbx_strand_id
1 'polypeptide(L)'
;MLNCRYNATVEALTPNGYYVAYDGWGNREEVDPDNVRLLEEEAADALRQAEKEAEATKMAIKRKIEQAATSDFQARSLPAKLRIEPSDPEDVKAAKRKKIHAFKSKARFEQLEFAQNKRQNAWQQFQTTKGKAKKVGFFSGRKKESIFKSPDDHRGKVGVTGSGKGLTDFQRREKHLHLKGGSADALDDEE
;
A
#
# COMPACT_ATOMS: atom_id res chain seq x y z
N MET A 1 -47.09 -21.93 -1.52
CA MET A 1 -46.23 -22.77 -2.36
C MET A 1 -45.16 -21.88 -2.95
N LEU A 2 -43.87 -22.24 -2.86
CA LEU A 2 -42.83 -21.52 -3.60
C LEU A 2 -42.94 -21.92 -5.07
N ASN A 3 -43.22 -20.95 -5.95
CA ASN A 3 -43.16 -21.16 -7.38
C ASN A 3 -41.69 -21.04 -7.82
N CYS A 4 -41.04 -22.17 -8.09
CA CYS A 4 -39.71 -22.21 -8.69
C CYS A 4 -39.81 -21.79 -10.17
N ARG A 5 -38.86 -20.99 -10.65
CA ARG A 5 -38.74 -20.63 -12.08
C ARG A 5 -37.62 -21.44 -12.71
N TYR A 6 -37.83 -21.82 -13.97
CA TYR A 6 -36.86 -22.56 -14.78
C TYR A 6 -36.62 -21.82 -16.08
N ASN A 7 -35.42 -21.96 -16.64
CA ASN A 7 -35.11 -21.46 -17.97
C ASN A 7 -35.72 -22.40 -19.00
N ALA A 8 -36.36 -21.83 -20.02
CA ALA A 8 -36.99 -22.58 -21.09
C ALA A 8 -36.93 -21.80 -22.40
N THR A 9 -36.90 -22.54 -23.51
CA THR A 9 -36.94 -21.99 -24.87
C THR A 9 -38.32 -22.24 -25.48
N VAL A 10 -38.91 -21.20 -26.10
CA VAL A 10 -40.21 -21.30 -26.77
C VAL A 10 -40.00 -21.93 -28.16
N GLU A 11 -40.54 -23.11 -28.40
CA GLU A 11 -40.44 -23.82 -29.68
C GLU A 11 -41.58 -23.46 -30.64
N ALA A 12 -42.80 -23.29 -30.12
CA ALA A 12 -43.98 -22.98 -30.94
C ALA A 12 -45.02 -22.16 -30.18
N LEU A 13 -45.85 -21.42 -30.94
CA LEU A 13 -47.04 -20.73 -30.45
C LEU A 13 -48.25 -21.65 -30.59
N THR A 14 -48.97 -21.89 -29.50
CA THR A 14 -50.21 -22.67 -29.50
C THR A 14 -51.41 -21.75 -29.24
N PRO A 15 -52.65 -22.18 -29.54
CA PRO A 15 -53.84 -21.37 -29.29
C PRO A 15 -54.06 -21.02 -27.80
N ASN A 16 -53.57 -21.86 -26.88
CA ASN A 16 -53.73 -21.66 -25.44
C ASN A 16 -52.46 -21.09 -24.78
N GLY A 17 -51.36 -20.91 -25.50
CA GLY A 17 -50.13 -20.37 -24.92
C GLY A 17 -48.85 -20.64 -25.71
N TYR A 18 -47.82 -21.09 -25.02
CA TYR A 18 -46.50 -21.37 -25.57
C TYR A 18 -46.12 -22.83 -25.36
N TYR A 19 -45.60 -23.47 -26.40
CA TYR A 19 -44.94 -24.76 -26.27
C TYR A 19 -43.47 -24.53 -25.91
N VAL A 20 -43.10 -24.84 -24.67
CA VAL A 20 -41.78 -24.56 -24.11
C VAL A 20 -40.98 -25.83 -23.86
N ALA A 21 -39.68 -25.78 -24.12
CA ALA A 21 -38.71 -26.82 -23.78
C ALA A 21 -37.84 -26.33 -22.62
N TYR A 22 -37.81 -27.07 -21.50
CA TYR A 22 -37.00 -26.71 -20.33
C TYR A 22 -35.52 -27.05 -20.55
N ASP A 23 -34.64 -26.06 -20.33
CA ASP A 23 -33.21 -26.19 -20.57
C ASP A 23 -32.59 -27.23 -19.61
N GLY A 24 -31.95 -28.26 -20.18
CA GLY A 24 -31.25 -29.31 -19.41
C GLY A 24 -32.10 -30.49 -18.94
N TRP A 25 -33.44 -30.42 -19.08
CA TRP A 25 -34.34 -31.51 -18.67
C TRP A 25 -34.96 -32.26 -19.84
N GLY A 26 -34.98 -31.66 -21.04
CA GLY A 26 -35.52 -32.28 -22.26
C GLY A 26 -37.04 -32.48 -22.28
N ASN A 27 -37.71 -32.11 -21.18
CA ASN A 27 -39.16 -32.12 -21.07
C ASN A 27 -39.75 -30.91 -21.79
N ARG A 28 -40.89 -31.12 -22.45
CA ARG A 28 -41.63 -30.11 -23.18
C ARG A 28 -43.06 -30.06 -22.71
N GLU A 29 -43.59 -28.87 -22.53
CA GLU A 29 -44.92 -28.64 -21.96
C GLU A 29 -45.56 -27.41 -22.60
N GLU A 30 -46.90 -27.42 -22.67
CA GLU A 30 -47.68 -26.24 -23.03
C GLU A 30 -47.95 -25.41 -21.78
N VAL A 31 -47.48 -24.16 -21.79
CA VAL A 31 -47.55 -23.27 -20.65
C VAL A 31 -48.31 -21.99 -21.01
N ASP A 32 -49.15 -21.55 -20.07
CA ASP A 32 -49.92 -20.31 -20.17
C ASP A 32 -48.98 -19.08 -20.27
N PRO A 33 -49.26 -18.10 -21.16
CA PRO A 33 -48.49 -16.87 -21.27
C PRO A 33 -48.23 -16.14 -19.95
N ASP A 34 -49.15 -16.19 -18.99
CA ASP A 34 -49.01 -15.51 -17.68
C ASP A 34 -47.86 -16.09 -16.83
N ASN A 35 -47.46 -17.33 -17.10
CA ASN A 35 -46.38 -18.02 -16.40
C ASN A 35 -45.01 -17.86 -17.09
N VAL A 36 -44.96 -17.28 -18.29
CA VAL A 36 -43.72 -17.06 -19.04
C VAL A 36 -43.20 -15.65 -18.79
N ARG A 37 -41.89 -15.52 -18.55
CA ARG A 37 -41.23 -14.22 -18.36
C ARG A 37 -40.00 -14.15 -19.24
N LEU A 38 -39.76 -12.98 -19.83
CA LEU A 38 -38.54 -12.70 -20.57
C LEU A 38 -37.33 -12.86 -19.64
N LEU A 39 -36.31 -13.58 -20.12
CA LEU A 39 -35.03 -13.66 -19.44
C LEU A 39 -34.33 -12.30 -19.55
N GLU A 40 -33.77 -11.83 -18.45
CA GLU A 40 -33.10 -10.53 -18.32
C GLU A 40 -31.71 -10.60 -19.00
N GLU A 41 -31.68 -10.81 -20.32
CA GLU A 41 -30.47 -10.84 -21.13
C GLU A 41 -29.68 -9.53 -21.03
N GLU A 42 -30.37 -8.40 -20.86
CA GLU A 42 -29.76 -7.07 -20.66
C GLU A 42 -28.89 -7.01 -19.39
N ALA A 43 -29.30 -7.67 -18.31
CA ALA A 43 -28.50 -7.74 -17.08
C ALA A 43 -27.27 -8.64 -17.27
N ALA A 44 -27.41 -9.73 -18.02
CA ALA A 44 -26.29 -10.61 -18.37
C ALA A 44 -25.26 -9.89 -19.28
N ASP A 45 -25.72 -9.06 -20.21
CA ASP A 45 -24.87 -8.26 -21.07
C ASP A 45 -24.19 -7.11 -20.32
N ALA A 46 -24.88 -6.44 -19.40
CA ALA A 46 -24.29 -5.43 -18.53
C ALA A 46 -23.17 -5.99 -17.65
N LEU A 47 -23.35 -7.19 -17.07
CA LEU A 47 -22.32 -7.87 -16.30
C LEU A 47 -21.10 -8.23 -17.17
N ARG A 48 -21.34 -8.72 -18.39
CA ARG A 48 -20.28 -9.07 -19.35
C ARG A 48 -19.51 -7.84 -19.84
N GLN A 49 -20.17 -6.69 -19.97
CA GLN A 49 -19.52 -5.42 -20.29
C GLN A 49 -18.66 -4.91 -19.13
N ALA A 50 -19.18 -4.96 -17.90
CA ALA A 50 -18.44 -4.58 -16.70
C ALA A 50 -17.18 -5.46 -16.50
N GLU A 51 -17.26 -6.76 -16.80
CA GLU A 51 -16.11 -7.66 -16.76
C GLU A 51 -15.02 -7.25 -17.77
N LYS A 52 -15.40 -6.94 -19.01
CA LYS A 52 -14.47 -6.46 -20.05
C LYS A 52 -13.79 -5.14 -19.65
N GLU A 53 -14.51 -4.22 -19.03
CA GLU A 53 -13.95 -2.95 -18.55
C GLU A 53 -12.96 -3.18 -17.38
N ALA A 54 -13.30 -4.08 -16.45
CA ALA A 54 -12.41 -4.45 -15.36
C ALA A 54 -11.13 -5.12 -15.88
N GLU A 55 -11.22 -5.98 -16.89
CA GLU A 55 -10.05 -6.56 -17.53
C GLU A 55 -9.20 -5.52 -18.27
N ALA A 56 -9.84 -4.60 -19.00
CA ALA A 56 -9.14 -3.53 -19.71
C ALA A 56 -8.36 -2.63 -18.74
N THR A 57 -8.97 -2.25 -17.60
CA THR A 57 -8.30 -1.45 -16.57
C THR A 57 -7.14 -2.22 -15.92
N LYS A 58 -7.33 -3.51 -15.62
CA LYS A 58 -6.25 -4.38 -15.10
C LYS A 58 -5.08 -4.45 -16.07
N MET A 59 -5.34 -4.61 -17.37
CA MET A 59 -4.30 -4.67 -18.40
C MET A 59 -3.62 -3.32 -18.60
N ALA A 60 -4.35 -2.20 -18.54
CA ALA A 60 -3.78 -0.86 -18.60
C ALA A 60 -2.85 -0.59 -17.39
N ILE A 61 -3.26 -0.99 -16.19
CA ILE A 61 -2.43 -0.89 -14.98
C ILE A 61 -1.18 -1.75 -15.12
N LYS A 62 -1.30 -3.00 -15.59
CA LYS A 62 -0.17 -3.89 -15.84
C LYS A 62 0.83 -3.27 -16.81
N ARG A 63 0.37 -2.77 -17.96
CA ARG A 63 1.22 -2.09 -18.96
C ARG A 63 1.91 -0.86 -18.38
N LYS A 64 1.22 -0.08 -17.54
CA LYS A 64 1.79 1.09 -16.88
C LYS A 64 2.87 0.71 -15.87
N ILE A 65 2.68 -0.39 -15.13
CA ILE A 65 3.69 -0.93 -14.21
C ILE A 65 4.92 -1.41 -14.98
N GLU A 66 4.72 -2.13 -16.09
CA GLU A 66 5.83 -2.58 -16.95
C GLU A 66 6.62 -1.40 -17.54
N GLN A 67 5.92 -0.38 -18.04
CA GLN A 67 6.56 0.84 -18.54
C GLN A 67 7.35 1.56 -17.44
N ALA A 68 6.77 1.72 -16.25
CA ALA A 68 7.45 2.33 -15.10
C ALA A 68 8.68 1.52 -14.68
N ALA A 69 8.59 0.18 -14.67
CA ALA A 69 9.73 -0.69 -14.35
C ALA A 69 10.86 -0.53 -15.37
N THR A 70 10.54 -0.40 -16.67
CA THR A 70 11.57 -0.16 -17.70
C THR A 70 12.19 1.23 -17.59
N SER A 71 11.40 2.29 -17.31
CA SER A 71 11.93 3.65 -17.17
C SER A 71 12.80 3.80 -15.92
N ASP A 72 12.41 3.18 -14.81
CA ASP A 72 13.20 3.16 -13.57
C ASP A 72 14.54 2.46 -13.76
N PHE A 73 14.57 1.39 -14.56
CA PHE A 73 15.81 0.69 -14.90
C PHE A 73 16.74 1.56 -15.77
N GLN A 74 16.20 2.29 -16.75
CA GLN A 74 16.99 3.20 -17.59
C GLN A 74 17.56 4.38 -16.79
N ALA A 75 16.76 4.98 -15.90
CA ALA A 75 17.19 6.09 -15.03
C ALA A 75 18.28 5.67 -14.02
N ARG A 76 18.28 4.41 -13.59
CA ARG A 76 19.31 3.82 -12.71
C ARG A 76 20.58 3.42 -13.43
N SER A 77 20.54 3.24 -14.75
CA SER A 77 21.70 2.83 -15.54
C SER A 77 22.68 4.00 -15.72
N LEU A 78 23.98 3.73 -15.72
CA LEU A 78 24.98 4.77 -15.99
C LEU A 78 24.81 5.29 -17.43
N PRO A 79 24.79 6.62 -17.64
CA PRO A 79 24.68 7.21 -18.97
C PRO A 79 25.75 6.67 -19.91
N ALA A 80 25.38 6.37 -21.16
CA ALA A 80 26.27 5.78 -22.16
C ALA A 80 27.58 6.58 -22.34
N LYS A 81 27.52 7.92 -22.23
CA LYS A 81 28.66 8.83 -22.37
C LYS A 81 29.68 8.77 -21.21
N LEU A 82 29.30 8.19 -20.07
CA LEU A 82 30.17 8.02 -18.89
C LEU A 82 30.64 6.57 -18.71
N ARG A 83 30.36 5.69 -19.68
CA ARG A 83 30.91 4.33 -19.68
C ARG A 83 32.41 4.40 -19.93
N ILE A 84 33.17 3.61 -19.16
CA ILE A 84 34.62 3.53 -19.27
C ILE A 84 34.90 2.37 -20.21
N GLU A 85 35.58 2.66 -21.32
CA GLU A 85 36.09 1.61 -22.21
C GLU A 85 37.52 1.24 -21.80
N PRO A 86 37.90 -0.04 -21.89
CA PRO A 86 39.24 -0.49 -21.49
C PRO A 86 40.36 0.12 -22.34
N SER A 87 40.03 0.64 -23.54
CA SER A 87 40.97 1.26 -24.49
C SER A 87 41.35 2.72 -24.18
N ASP A 88 40.67 3.40 -23.23
CA ASP A 88 40.94 4.81 -22.92
C ASP A 88 42.24 5.01 -22.09
N PRO A 89 42.92 6.16 -22.21
CA PRO A 89 44.07 6.51 -21.36
C PRO A 89 43.66 6.68 -19.88
N GLU A 90 44.55 6.31 -18.95
CA GLU A 90 44.26 6.24 -17.51
C GLU A 90 43.70 7.54 -16.91
N ASP A 91 44.15 8.71 -17.38
CA ASP A 91 43.63 10.01 -16.92
C ASP A 91 42.15 10.23 -17.28
N VAL A 92 41.72 9.76 -18.46
CA VAL A 92 40.32 9.83 -18.90
C VAL A 92 39.48 8.82 -18.11
N LYS A 93 40.03 7.64 -17.79
CA LYS A 93 39.37 6.66 -16.93
C LYS A 93 39.16 7.20 -15.52
N ALA A 94 40.17 7.85 -14.92
CA ALA A 94 40.07 8.45 -13.59
C ALA A 94 39.03 9.57 -13.54
N ALA A 95 39.00 10.45 -14.55
CA ALA A 95 38.00 11.51 -14.67
C ALA A 95 36.57 10.95 -14.83
N LYS A 96 36.38 9.93 -15.68
CA LYS A 96 35.09 9.24 -15.86
C LYS A 96 34.66 8.53 -14.57
N ARG A 97 35.56 7.85 -13.86
CA ARG A 97 35.29 7.21 -12.54
C ARG A 97 34.76 8.20 -11.52
N LYS A 98 35.36 9.38 -11.41
CA LYS A 98 34.91 10.44 -10.49
C LYS A 98 33.50 10.93 -10.83
N LYS A 99 33.21 11.11 -12.12
CA LYS A 99 31.86 11.49 -12.62
C LYS A 99 30.83 10.39 -12.38
N ILE A 100 31.19 9.13 -12.58
CA ILE A 100 30.34 7.97 -12.27
C ILE A 100 30.03 7.91 -10.78
N HIS A 101 31.01 8.12 -9.92
CA HIS A 101 30.81 8.13 -8.47
C HIS A 101 29.85 9.25 -8.05
N ALA A 102 30.05 10.46 -8.56
CA ALA A 102 29.16 11.59 -8.29
C ALA A 102 27.72 11.33 -8.77
N PHE A 103 27.55 10.74 -9.96
CA PHE A 103 26.25 10.37 -10.49
C PHE A 103 25.55 9.30 -9.65
N LYS A 104 26.26 8.22 -9.31
CA LYS A 104 25.73 7.14 -8.43
C LYS A 104 25.36 7.67 -7.05
N SER A 105 26.18 8.56 -6.49
CA SER A 105 25.93 9.15 -5.17
C SER A 105 24.65 10.00 -5.19
N LYS A 106 24.46 10.86 -6.21
CA LYS A 106 23.23 11.64 -6.39
C LYS A 106 21.99 10.76 -6.53
N ALA A 107 22.04 9.73 -7.38
CA ALA A 107 20.93 8.79 -7.55
C ALA A 107 20.60 7.99 -6.26
N ARG A 108 21.60 7.75 -5.40
CA ARG A 108 21.38 7.10 -4.10
C ARG A 108 20.72 8.03 -3.10
N PHE A 109 21.05 9.32 -3.14
CA PHE A 109 20.45 10.35 -2.30
C PHE A 109 18.98 10.58 -2.68
N GLU A 110 18.68 10.72 -3.96
CA GLU A 110 17.32 10.88 -4.48
C GLU A 110 16.40 9.70 -4.09
N GLN A 111 16.92 8.47 -4.12
CA GLN A 111 16.16 7.30 -3.64
C GLN A 111 15.85 7.36 -2.14
N LEU A 112 16.79 7.85 -1.33
CA LEU A 112 16.57 8.04 0.11
C LEU A 112 15.54 9.14 0.36
N GLU A 113 15.62 10.26 -0.37
CA GLU A 113 14.63 11.34 -0.29
C GLU A 113 13.24 10.88 -0.70
N PHE A 114 13.11 10.12 -1.80
CA PHE A 114 11.83 9.54 -2.21
C PHE A 114 11.24 8.64 -1.11
N ALA A 115 12.06 7.77 -0.51
CA ALA A 115 11.62 6.89 0.57
C ALA A 115 11.18 7.68 1.83
N GLN A 116 11.91 8.74 2.18
CA GLN A 116 11.53 9.63 3.27
C GLN A 116 10.23 10.39 2.97
N ASN A 117 10.11 10.97 1.78
CA ASN A 117 8.91 11.70 1.33
C ASN A 117 7.69 10.77 1.30
N LYS A 118 7.83 9.53 0.81
CA LYS A 118 6.76 8.52 0.88
C LYS A 118 6.31 8.25 2.32
N ARG A 119 7.25 8.17 3.27
CA ARG A 119 6.95 7.99 4.69
C ARG A 119 6.26 9.22 5.29
N GLN A 120 6.72 10.41 4.94
CA GLN A 120 6.10 11.67 5.38
C GLN A 120 4.68 11.81 4.84
N ASN A 121 4.47 11.58 3.54
CA ASN A 121 3.15 11.61 2.92
C ASN A 121 2.21 10.56 3.53
N ALA A 122 2.69 9.33 3.75
CA ALA A 122 1.90 8.30 4.43
C ALA A 122 1.53 8.69 5.87
N TRP A 123 2.44 9.35 6.59
CA TRP A 123 2.17 9.85 7.94
C TRP A 123 1.13 10.98 7.93
N GLN A 124 1.23 11.92 6.99
CA GLN A 124 0.23 12.97 6.81
C GLN A 124 -1.14 12.38 6.48
N GLN A 125 -1.21 11.42 5.55
CA GLN A 125 -2.46 10.72 5.21
C GLN A 125 -3.05 9.98 6.41
N PHE A 126 -2.22 9.34 7.23
CA PHE A 126 -2.67 8.69 8.47
C PHE A 126 -3.25 9.71 9.46
N GLN A 127 -2.62 10.87 9.63
CA GLN A 127 -3.13 11.96 10.47
C GLN A 127 -4.47 12.51 9.95
N THR A 128 -4.58 12.78 8.64
CA THR A 128 -5.80 13.35 8.04
C THR A 128 -6.95 12.35 7.97
N THR A 129 -6.66 11.06 7.78
CA THR A 129 -7.67 9.99 7.72
C THR A 129 -8.28 9.71 9.09
N LYS A 130 -7.50 9.82 10.18
CA LYS A 130 -7.98 9.62 11.56
C LYS A 130 -9.08 10.60 11.98
N GLY A 131 -9.19 11.76 11.32
CA GLY A 131 -10.22 12.78 11.62
C GLY A 131 -11.49 12.69 10.77
N LYS A 132 -11.45 12.06 9.58
CA LYS A 132 -12.58 12.03 8.62
C LYS A 132 -13.43 10.76 8.70
N ALA A 133 -12.94 9.70 9.32
CA ALA A 133 -13.67 8.45 9.51
C ALA A 133 -14.58 8.47 10.76
N LYS A 134 -15.44 9.49 10.92
CA LYS A 134 -16.69 9.32 11.68
C LYS A 134 -17.78 8.84 10.71
N LYS A 135 -17.59 7.66 10.12
CA LYS A 135 -18.71 6.92 9.52
C LYS A 135 -19.39 6.17 10.67
N VAL A 136 -20.62 6.57 10.92
CA VAL A 136 -21.47 6.17 12.04
C VAL A 136 -21.60 4.64 12.08
N GLY A 137 -21.30 4.03 13.23
CA GLY A 137 -21.79 2.69 13.58
C GLY A 137 -20.78 1.52 13.59
N PHE A 138 -19.80 1.50 14.51
CA PHE A 138 -19.26 0.22 15.01
C PHE A 138 -18.51 0.25 16.38
N PHE A 139 -18.25 1.39 17.02
CA PHE A 139 -17.45 1.41 18.27
C PHE A 139 -18.08 2.17 19.45
N SER A 140 -19.40 2.07 19.63
CA SER A 140 -20.09 2.58 20.84
C SER A 140 -20.02 1.61 22.03
N GLY A 141 -18.84 1.03 22.30
CA GLY A 141 -18.68 0.00 23.32
C GLY A 141 -17.35 0.10 24.07
N ARG A 142 -17.28 1.03 25.04
CA ARG A 142 -16.40 1.06 26.22
C ARG A 142 -14.88 0.83 26.03
N LYS A 143 -14.10 1.88 26.33
CA LYS A 143 -13.06 1.91 27.40
C LYS A 143 -12.79 3.38 27.77
N LYS A 144 -13.28 3.82 28.93
CA LYS A 144 -13.17 5.20 29.45
C LYS A 144 -11.98 5.37 30.39
N GLU A 145 -10.88 4.65 30.15
CA GLU A 145 -9.65 4.82 30.91
C GLU A 145 -8.47 4.82 29.94
N SER A 146 -7.63 5.85 30.07
CA SER A 146 -6.46 6.05 29.22
C SER A 146 -5.46 4.94 29.46
N ILE A 147 -4.89 4.37 28.39
CA ILE A 147 -3.78 3.40 28.45
C ILE A 147 -2.52 4.05 29.09
N PHE A 148 -2.51 5.38 29.22
CA PHE A 148 -1.48 6.18 29.89
C PHE A 148 -1.96 6.79 31.21
N LYS A 149 -3.10 6.35 31.76
CA LYS A 149 -3.54 6.77 33.10
C LYS A 149 -2.54 6.22 34.11
N SER A 150 -1.80 7.10 34.78
CA SER A 150 -0.90 6.70 35.86
C SER A 150 -1.72 6.05 36.99
N PRO A 151 -1.30 4.89 37.52
CA PRO A 151 -1.86 4.34 38.74
C PRO A 151 -1.67 5.31 39.92
N ASP A 152 -2.63 5.37 40.85
CA ASP A 152 -2.60 6.27 42.02
C ASP A 152 -1.57 5.88 43.11
N ASP A 153 -0.76 4.84 42.87
CA ASP A 153 0.27 4.38 43.80
C ASP A 153 1.65 4.94 43.43
N HIS A 154 2.42 5.42 44.42
CA HIS A 154 3.66 6.21 44.26
C HIS A 154 4.83 5.40 43.67
N ARG A 155 4.64 4.09 43.49
CA ARG A 155 5.59 3.16 42.85
C ARG A 155 5.09 2.63 41.50
N GLY A 156 3.95 3.13 41.00
CA GLY A 156 3.31 2.69 39.77
C GLY A 156 4.12 3.07 38.52
N LYS A 157 4.96 2.15 38.04
CA LYS A 157 5.61 2.29 36.73
C LYS A 157 4.61 1.94 35.61
N VAL A 158 4.40 2.86 34.68
CA VAL A 158 3.58 2.64 33.48
C VAL A 158 4.31 1.72 32.49
N GLY A 159 3.78 0.52 32.28
CA GLY A 159 4.23 -0.42 31.27
C GLY A 159 3.19 -0.58 30.17
N VAL A 160 3.62 -0.94 28.96
CA VAL A 160 2.71 -1.40 27.89
C VAL A 160 2.13 -2.74 28.33
N THR A 161 0.90 -2.73 28.84
CA THR A 161 0.20 -3.96 29.20
C THR A 161 -0.12 -4.75 27.92
N GLY A 162 0.38 -5.98 27.83
CA GLY A 162 -0.03 -6.95 26.80
C GLY A 162 1.06 -7.49 25.87
N SER A 163 2.31 -7.02 25.96
CA SER A 163 3.44 -7.66 25.28
C SER A 163 4.39 -8.17 26.36
N GLY A 164 4.51 -9.49 26.54
CA GLY A 164 5.32 -10.14 27.58
C GLY A 164 6.84 -9.93 27.45
N LYS A 165 7.28 -8.77 26.96
CA LYS A 165 8.66 -8.34 26.87
C LYS A 165 8.86 -7.24 27.91
N GLY A 166 9.50 -7.56 29.04
CA GLY A 166 9.91 -6.57 30.03
C GLY A 166 10.77 -5.47 29.38
N LEU A 167 10.53 -4.22 29.76
CA LEU A 167 11.37 -3.09 29.33
C LEU A 167 12.79 -3.36 29.83
N THR A 168 13.75 -3.48 28.91
CA THR A 168 15.17 -3.65 29.24
C THR A 168 15.62 -2.51 30.16
N ASP A 169 16.29 -2.83 31.26
CA ASP A 169 16.84 -1.82 32.16
C ASP A 169 17.80 -0.93 31.37
N PHE A 170 17.40 0.33 31.19
CA PHE A 170 18.27 1.34 30.63
C PHE A 170 19.39 1.60 31.65
N GLN A 171 20.59 1.09 31.38
CA GLN A 171 21.79 1.58 32.05
C GLN A 171 21.85 3.10 31.81
N ARG A 172 21.69 3.84 32.91
CA ARG A 172 21.73 5.29 32.93
C ARG A 172 23.06 5.72 32.31
N ARG A 173 23.02 6.41 31.16
CA ARG A 173 24.22 6.92 30.49
C ARG A 173 25.05 7.71 31.50
N GLU A 174 26.28 7.28 31.74
CA GLU A 174 27.23 8.03 32.56
C GLU A 174 27.47 9.39 31.89
N LYS A 175 27.37 10.45 32.69
CA LYS A 175 27.61 11.81 32.21
C LYS A 175 29.12 11.98 32.08
N HIS A 176 29.59 12.30 30.87
CA HIS A 176 30.99 12.65 30.64
C HIS A 176 31.31 13.93 31.45
N LEU A 177 32.12 13.78 32.50
CA LEU A 177 32.60 14.90 33.29
C LEU A 177 33.72 15.57 32.50
N HIS A 178 33.50 16.80 32.03
CA HIS A 178 34.59 17.61 31.52
C HIS A 178 35.39 18.11 32.73
N LEU A 179 36.48 17.41 33.07
CA LEU A 179 37.51 18.00 33.92
C LEU A 179 38.12 19.18 33.15
N LYS A 180 37.67 20.38 33.48
CA LYS A 180 38.38 21.61 33.12
C LYS A 180 39.65 21.63 33.95
N GLY A 181 40.72 21.08 33.39
CA GLY A 181 42.06 21.19 33.93
C GLY A 181 42.62 22.60 33.75
N GLY A 182 43.24 23.12 34.82
CA GLY A 182 44.39 24.00 34.73
C GLY A 182 44.14 25.50 34.79
N SER A 183 44.26 26.08 35.99
CA SER A 183 45.07 27.29 36.22
C SER A 183 45.30 27.45 37.72
N ALA A 184 46.21 26.65 38.26
CA ALA A 184 46.89 26.90 39.52
C ALA A 184 48.36 26.58 39.26
N ASP A 185 49.16 27.63 39.07
CA ASP A 185 50.55 27.77 39.55
C ASP A 185 51.26 28.88 38.77
N ALA A 186 51.52 29.99 39.47
CA ALA A 186 52.74 30.81 39.39
C ALA A 186 52.57 32.03 40.31
N LEU A 187 52.83 31.82 41.61
CA LEU A 187 53.37 32.84 42.50
C LEU A 187 54.88 32.55 42.60
N ASP A 188 55.73 33.43 42.08
CA ASP A 188 56.86 34.05 42.80
C ASP A 188 57.67 35.01 41.87
N ASP A 189 58.35 35.98 42.50
CA ASP A 189 59.40 36.91 42.00
C ASP A 189 58.95 38.15 41.16
N GLU A 190 59.27 39.43 41.44
CA GLU A 190 60.25 40.15 42.30
C GLU A 190 59.77 41.59 42.61
N GLU A 191 60.30 42.18 43.70
CA GLU A 191 60.26 43.62 44.06
C GLU A 191 61.57 44.33 43.68
#